data_AF-A0A536XKQ3-F1
#
_entry.id   AF-A0A536XKQ3-F1
#
_cell.length_a   1.000
_cell.length_b   1.000
_cell.length_c   1.000
_cell.angle_alpha   90.00
_cell.angle_beta   90.00
_cell.angle_gamma   90.00
#
_symmetry.space_group_name_H-M   'P 1'
#
loop_
_entity.id
_entity.type
_entity.pdbx_description
1 polymer ?
#
loop_
_entity_poly.entity_id
_entity_poly.type
_entity_poly.pdbx_seq_one_letter_code
_entity_poly.pdbx_strand_id
1 'polypeptide(L)'
;SAGYRAKVPMSKLDVEPIAAEAGITRARFYAYYTSKNDALAALIRRMIAARSPTYDHPDSWFVGRSPQVRPRAALRNTIERAIDVSWPHRFVLREACDLWTAVPEVRDAWLNVIEVSTTRHEKAILRERKLGVAPPGYDARRIAEALVWQSERLCFRVWAQIPGAMSKKQLAEICLEAYMRMIFLAVDPDPEGVRRNRR
;
A
#
# COMPACT_ATOMS: atom_id res chain seq x y z
N SER A 1 -15.11 -21.26 -7.64
CA SER A 1 -16.22 -20.34 -7.96
C SER A 1 -15.84 -18.90 -7.64
N ALA A 2 -15.69 -18.43 -6.39
CA ALA A 2 -15.37 -17.00 -6.13
C ALA A 2 -13.94 -16.53 -6.51
N GLY A 3 -12.93 -17.40 -6.39
CA GLY A 3 -11.52 -17.02 -6.60
C GLY A 3 -11.05 -16.94 -8.06
N TYR A 4 -11.82 -17.46 -9.01
CA TYR A 4 -11.45 -17.49 -10.44
C TYR A 4 -11.64 -16.12 -11.09
N ARG A 5 -12.76 -15.44 -10.80
CA ARG A 5 -13.11 -14.16 -11.42
C ARG A 5 -12.28 -12.98 -10.91
N ALA A 6 -11.76 -13.05 -9.68
CA ALA A 6 -10.80 -12.06 -9.19
C ALA A 6 -9.55 -11.96 -10.09
N LYS A 7 -9.18 -13.04 -10.80
CA LYS A 7 -8.03 -13.04 -11.71
C LYS A 7 -8.32 -12.44 -13.08
N VAL A 8 -9.59 -12.35 -13.49
CA VAL A 8 -10.00 -11.81 -14.79
C VAL A 8 -9.92 -10.28 -14.73
N PRO A 9 -9.26 -9.62 -15.70
CA PRO A 9 -9.21 -8.16 -15.75
C PRO A 9 -10.62 -7.56 -15.82
N MET A 10 -10.82 -6.40 -15.19
CA MET A 10 -12.10 -5.71 -15.14
C MET A 10 -12.62 -5.37 -16.53
N SER A 11 -11.72 -5.07 -17.48
CA SER A 11 -12.04 -4.83 -18.88
C SER A 11 -12.76 -6.02 -19.55
N LYS A 12 -12.51 -7.25 -19.09
CA LYS A 12 -13.09 -8.50 -19.63
C LYS A 12 -14.27 -9.04 -18.81
N LEU A 13 -14.68 -8.34 -17.75
CA LEU A 13 -15.82 -8.73 -16.93
C LEU A 13 -17.10 -8.01 -17.36
N ASP A 14 -18.17 -8.77 -17.53
CA ASP A 14 -19.53 -8.23 -17.67
C ASP A 14 -20.24 -8.16 -16.32
N VAL A 15 -21.22 -7.25 -16.21
CA VAL A 15 -22.03 -7.07 -15.00
C VAL A 15 -22.84 -8.33 -14.66
N GLU A 16 -23.26 -9.08 -15.66
CA GLU A 16 -24.11 -10.26 -15.49
C GLU A 16 -23.41 -11.39 -14.72
N PRO A 17 -22.18 -11.80 -15.07
CA PRO A 17 -21.35 -12.65 -14.21
C PRO A 17 -21.19 -12.14 -12.78
N ILE A 18 -20.94 -10.84 -12.58
CA ILE A 18 -20.76 -10.24 -11.25
C ILE A 18 -22.02 -10.36 -10.41
N ALA A 19 -23.17 -10.01 -10.99
CA ALA A 19 -24.48 -10.09 -10.34
C ALA A 19 -24.84 -11.54 -9.97
N ALA A 20 -24.59 -12.49 -10.89
CA ALA A 20 -24.82 -13.91 -10.64
C ALA A 20 -23.98 -14.46 -9.48
N GLU A 21 -22.69 -14.08 -9.37
CA GLU A 21 -21.85 -14.49 -8.22
C GLU A 21 -22.36 -13.91 -6.90
N ALA A 22 -22.87 -12.68 -6.94
CA ALA A 22 -23.42 -12.00 -5.78
C ALA A 22 -24.84 -12.47 -5.41
N GLY A 23 -25.44 -13.40 -6.17
CA GLY A 23 -26.79 -13.88 -5.93
C GLY A 23 -27.88 -12.82 -6.13
N ILE A 24 -27.61 -11.80 -6.97
CA ILE A 24 -28.55 -10.72 -7.26
C ILE A 24 -28.88 -10.64 -8.76
N THR A 25 -30.02 -10.05 -9.08
CA THR A 25 -30.36 -9.77 -10.48
C THR A 25 -29.53 -8.61 -11.04
N ARG A 26 -29.39 -8.55 -12.36
CA ARG A 26 -28.77 -7.41 -13.06
C ARG A 26 -29.47 -6.09 -12.72
N ALA A 27 -30.80 -6.09 -12.65
CA ALA A 27 -31.57 -4.89 -12.24
C ALA A 27 -31.22 -4.46 -10.80
N ARG A 28 -31.10 -5.41 -9.87
CA ARG A 28 -30.70 -5.12 -8.49
C ARG A 28 -29.26 -4.62 -8.38
N PHE A 29 -28.34 -5.06 -9.25
CA PHE A 29 -27.00 -4.49 -9.34
C PHE A 29 -27.06 -3.00 -9.70
N TYR A 30 -27.79 -2.65 -10.77
CA TYR A 30 -27.90 -1.26 -11.24
C TYR A 30 -28.68 -0.35 -10.29
N ALA A 31 -29.46 -0.91 -9.36
CA ALA A 31 -30.05 -0.15 -8.26
C ALA A 31 -28.99 0.39 -7.26
N TYR A 32 -27.80 -0.23 -7.18
CA TYR A 32 -26.72 0.19 -6.27
C TYR A 32 -25.54 0.85 -6.98
N TYR A 33 -25.24 0.43 -8.21
CA TYR A 33 -24.04 0.86 -8.93
C TYR A 33 -24.36 1.26 -10.35
N THR A 34 -23.84 2.41 -10.79
CA THR A 34 -24.05 2.90 -12.16
C THR A 34 -23.27 2.11 -13.19
N SER A 35 -22.16 1.49 -12.78
CA SER A 35 -21.30 0.67 -13.63
C SER A 35 -20.54 -0.39 -12.83
N LYS A 36 -19.88 -1.33 -13.53
CA LYS A 36 -18.94 -2.25 -12.89
C LYS A 36 -17.79 -1.51 -12.19
N ASN A 37 -17.33 -0.40 -12.75
CA ASN A 37 -16.23 0.39 -12.18
C ASN A 37 -16.66 1.15 -10.92
N ASP A 38 -17.91 1.60 -10.85
CA ASP A 38 -18.48 2.16 -9.62
C ASP A 38 -18.59 1.10 -8.51
N ALA A 39 -19.01 -0.13 -8.86
CA ALA A 39 -18.98 -1.25 -7.91
C ALA A 39 -17.56 -1.58 -7.42
N LEU A 40 -16.56 -1.53 -8.30
CA LEU A 40 -15.14 -1.67 -7.92
C LEU A 40 -14.69 -0.55 -6.98
N ALA A 41 -15.02 0.71 -7.30
CA ALA A 41 -14.73 1.85 -6.45
C ALA A 41 -15.35 1.72 -5.05
N ALA A 42 -16.60 1.25 -4.96
CA ALA A 42 -17.26 0.97 -3.69
C ALA A 42 -16.59 -0.17 -2.92
N LEU A 43 -16.16 -1.24 -3.60
CA LEU A 43 -15.43 -2.34 -3.00
C LEU A 43 -14.08 -1.87 -2.43
N ILE A 44 -13.34 -1.05 -3.19
CA ILE A 44 -12.06 -0.45 -2.74
C ILE A 44 -12.29 0.34 -1.44
N ARG A 45 -13.28 1.25 -1.41
CA ARG A 45 -13.61 2.04 -0.21
C ARG A 45 -13.90 1.15 1.00
N ARG A 46 -14.71 0.10 0.84
CA ARG A 46 -15.03 -0.85 1.91
C ARG A 46 -13.81 -1.62 2.41
N MET A 47 -12.97 -2.08 1.49
CA MET A 47 -11.76 -2.82 1.83
C MET A 47 -10.79 -1.98 2.66
N ILE A 48 -10.58 -0.70 2.31
CA ILE A 48 -9.71 0.18 3.11
C ILE A 48 -10.26 0.35 4.52
N ALA A 49 -11.57 0.61 4.65
CA ALA A 49 -12.22 0.79 5.94
C ALA A 49 -12.07 -0.45 6.82
N ALA A 50 -12.29 -1.65 6.25
CA ALA A 50 -12.15 -2.91 6.97
C ALA A 50 -10.70 -3.22 7.38
N ARG A 51 -9.71 -2.73 6.63
CA ARG A 51 -8.29 -2.99 6.87
C ARG A 51 -7.65 -1.99 7.80
N SER A 52 -8.15 -0.76 7.90
CA SER A 52 -7.54 0.30 8.71
C SER A 52 -7.21 -0.16 10.15
N PRO A 53 -8.10 -0.86 10.88
CA PRO A 53 -7.82 -1.33 12.24
C PRO A 53 -6.69 -2.37 12.32
N THR A 54 -6.41 -3.10 11.23
CA THR A 54 -5.39 -4.17 11.24
C THR A 54 -3.97 -3.64 11.42
N TYR A 55 -3.77 -2.35 11.13
CA TYR A 55 -2.51 -1.63 11.30
C TYR A 55 -2.35 -1.01 12.69
N ASP A 56 -3.43 -0.96 13.48
CA ASP A 56 -3.51 -0.25 14.75
C ASP A 56 -3.28 -1.23 15.93
N HIS A 57 -2.24 -2.06 15.82
CA HIS A 57 -1.86 -3.02 16.86
C HIS A 57 -0.74 -2.47 17.77
N PRO A 58 -0.57 -3.01 18.99
CA PRO A 58 0.58 -2.69 19.84
C PRO A 58 1.89 -2.91 19.08
N ASP A 59 2.83 -2.00 19.22
CA ASP A 59 4.14 -2.01 18.55
C ASP A 59 4.14 -1.76 17.03
N SER A 60 2.99 -1.46 16.43
CA SER A 60 2.93 -0.99 15.04
C SER A 60 3.68 0.33 14.87
N TRP A 61 4.45 0.40 13.78
CA TRP A 61 5.13 1.64 13.40
C TRP A 61 4.13 2.75 13.07
N PHE A 62 2.87 2.48 12.73
CA PHE A 62 1.92 3.54 12.43
C PHE A 62 1.34 4.21 13.67
N VAL A 63 0.99 3.44 14.70
CA VAL A 63 0.32 3.98 15.90
C VAL A 63 1.27 4.35 17.04
N GLY A 64 2.52 3.94 16.95
CA GLY A 64 3.53 4.25 17.96
C GLY A 64 4.03 2.97 18.59
N ARG A 65 5.25 2.57 18.19
CA ARG A 65 5.92 1.43 18.78
C ARG A 65 6.35 1.71 20.21
N SER A 66 6.42 0.67 21.04
CA SER A 66 7.13 0.77 22.32
C SER A 66 8.57 1.29 22.12
N PRO A 67 9.10 2.11 23.04
CA PRO A 67 10.51 2.51 23.03
C PRO A 67 11.49 1.34 23.04
N GLN A 68 11.09 0.19 23.62
CA GLN A 68 11.92 -1.02 23.68
C GLN A 68 12.01 -1.76 22.33
N VAL A 69 11.07 -1.53 21.42
CA VAL A 69 11.05 -2.19 20.11
C VAL A 69 11.88 -1.38 19.11
N ARG A 70 12.89 -2.00 18.49
CA ARG A 70 13.74 -1.33 17.49
C ARG A 70 12.90 -0.88 16.27
N PRO A 71 13.16 0.31 15.67
CA PRO A 71 12.41 0.80 14.51
C PRO A 71 12.33 -0.19 13.35
N ARG A 72 13.44 -0.84 13.01
CA ARG A 72 13.49 -1.85 11.94
C ARG A 72 12.56 -3.04 12.21
N ALA A 73 12.43 -3.48 13.46
CA ALA A 73 11.55 -4.58 13.84
C ALA A 73 10.07 -4.16 13.74
N ALA A 74 9.73 -2.98 14.25
CA ALA A 74 8.38 -2.43 14.14
C ALA A 74 7.95 -2.21 12.68
N LEU A 75 8.84 -1.65 11.85
CA LEU A 75 8.60 -1.47 10.41
C LEU A 75 8.42 -2.80 9.70
N ARG A 76 9.28 -3.80 9.95
CA ARG A 76 9.15 -5.13 9.35
C ARG A 76 7.78 -5.73 9.63
N ASN A 77 7.38 -5.79 10.90
CA ASN A 77 6.07 -6.35 11.29
C ASN A 77 4.92 -5.58 10.61
N THR A 78 5.00 -4.25 10.61
CA THR A 78 3.98 -3.40 9.98
C THR A 78 3.85 -3.67 8.48
N ILE A 79 4.98 -3.79 7.76
CA ILE A 79 5.03 -4.06 6.31
C ILE A 79 4.50 -5.46 6.01
N GLU A 80 4.99 -6.48 6.72
CA GLU A 80 4.56 -7.86 6.54
C GLU A 80 3.06 -8.00 6.74
N ARG A 81 2.52 -7.41 7.82
CA ARG A 81 1.09 -7.41 8.11
C ARG A 81 0.30 -6.65 7.03
N ALA A 82 0.81 -5.54 6.51
CA ALA A 82 0.15 -4.83 5.42
C ALA A 82 0.09 -5.63 4.12
N ILE A 83 1.14 -6.39 3.82
CA ILE A 83 1.16 -7.30 2.68
C ILE A 83 0.20 -8.48 2.93
N ASP A 84 0.19 -9.05 4.13
CA ASP A 84 -0.68 -10.16 4.52
C ASP A 84 -2.15 -9.81 4.36
N VAL A 85 -2.57 -8.67 4.92
CA VAL A 85 -3.96 -8.22 4.87
C VAL A 85 -4.37 -7.81 3.44
N SER A 86 -3.43 -7.33 2.61
CA SER A 86 -3.68 -7.10 1.19
C SER A 86 -3.88 -8.38 0.41
N TRP A 87 -3.21 -9.46 0.80
CA TRP A 87 -2.97 -10.59 -0.06
C TRP A 87 -4.25 -11.25 -0.58
N PRO A 88 -5.28 -11.54 0.25
CA PRO A 88 -6.53 -12.14 -0.24
C PRO A 88 -7.24 -11.30 -1.31
N HIS A 89 -7.06 -9.98 -1.28
CA HIS A 89 -7.75 -9.03 -2.16
C HIS A 89 -6.85 -8.44 -3.25
N ARG A 90 -5.63 -8.96 -3.41
CA ARG A 90 -4.58 -8.40 -4.27
C ARG A 90 -5.00 -8.14 -5.72
N PHE A 91 -5.88 -8.97 -6.29
CA PHE A 91 -6.32 -8.77 -7.67
C PHE A 91 -7.31 -7.62 -7.82
N VAL A 92 -8.14 -7.37 -6.80
CA VAL A 92 -9.00 -6.16 -6.77
C VAL A 92 -8.13 -4.91 -6.64
N LEU A 93 -7.11 -4.95 -5.79
CA LEU A 93 -6.17 -3.85 -5.61
C LEU A 93 -5.35 -3.61 -6.89
N ARG A 94 -4.93 -4.67 -7.58
CA ARG A 94 -4.30 -4.59 -8.90
C ARG A 94 -5.18 -3.83 -9.91
N GLU A 95 -6.46 -4.16 -10.00
CA GLU A 95 -7.37 -3.43 -10.91
C GLU A 95 -7.46 -1.95 -10.55
N ALA A 96 -7.49 -1.63 -9.25
CA ALA A 96 -7.50 -0.24 -8.80
C ALA A 96 -6.22 0.52 -9.24
N CYS A 97 -5.04 -0.10 -9.02
CA CYS A 97 -3.75 0.41 -9.47
C CYS A 97 -3.67 0.63 -10.99
N ASP A 98 -4.33 -0.22 -11.78
CA ASP A 98 -4.31 -0.18 -13.24
C ASP A 98 -5.26 0.88 -13.80
N LEU A 99 -6.43 1.04 -13.18
CA LEU A 99 -7.54 1.81 -13.75
C LEU A 99 -7.63 3.26 -13.27
N TRP A 100 -6.98 3.64 -12.15
CA TRP A 100 -7.18 4.97 -11.55
C TRP A 100 -6.80 6.15 -12.48
N THR A 101 -5.91 5.94 -13.46
CA THR A 101 -5.55 6.98 -14.43
C THR A 101 -6.60 7.15 -15.52
N ALA A 102 -7.31 6.08 -15.89
CA ALA A 102 -8.23 6.05 -17.04
C ALA A 102 -9.72 6.12 -16.64
N VAL A 103 -10.07 5.71 -15.41
CA VAL A 103 -11.46 5.56 -14.96
C VAL A 103 -11.73 6.51 -13.78
N PRO A 104 -12.53 7.58 -13.97
CA PRO A 104 -12.78 8.59 -12.94
C PRO A 104 -13.31 8.02 -11.62
N GLU A 105 -14.24 7.06 -11.66
CA GLU A 105 -14.85 6.48 -10.46
C GLU A 105 -13.81 5.73 -9.61
N VAL A 106 -12.85 5.07 -10.27
CA VAL A 106 -11.75 4.36 -9.61
C VAL A 106 -10.68 5.34 -9.13
N ARG A 107 -10.46 6.44 -9.87
CA ARG A 107 -9.50 7.49 -9.51
C ARG A 107 -9.74 8.02 -8.11
N ASP A 108 -10.97 8.46 -7.84
CA ASP A 108 -11.29 9.09 -6.56
C ASP A 108 -11.15 8.10 -5.40
N ALA A 109 -11.60 6.86 -5.60
CA ALA A 109 -11.44 5.80 -4.62
C ALA A 109 -9.96 5.49 -4.34
N TRP A 110 -9.13 5.42 -5.40
CA TRP A 110 -7.72 5.08 -5.28
C TRP A 110 -6.89 6.22 -4.67
N LEU A 111 -7.09 7.46 -5.12
CA LEU A 111 -6.40 8.62 -4.57
C LEU A 111 -6.72 8.82 -3.08
N ASN A 112 -7.95 8.49 -2.65
CA ASN A 112 -8.27 8.45 -1.22
C ASN A 112 -7.48 7.37 -0.46
N VAL A 113 -7.24 6.18 -1.04
CA VAL A 113 -6.35 5.15 -0.43
C VAL A 113 -4.97 5.73 -0.18
N ILE A 114 -4.42 6.37 -1.22
CA ILE A 114 -3.08 6.95 -1.21
C ILE A 114 -3.02 8.05 -0.16
N GLU A 115 -3.99 8.97 -0.13
CA GLU A 115 -4.03 10.08 0.83
C GLU A 115 -4.05 9.60 2.28
N VAL A 116 -4.93 8.66 2.60
CA VAL A 116 -5.03 8.07 3.95
C VAL A 116 -3.71 7.39 4.33
N SER A 117 -3.09 6.68 3.39
CA SER A 117 -1.81 6.01 3.62
C SER A 117 -0.69 7.03 3.83
N THR A 118 -0.60 8.06 3.00
CA THR A 118 0.41 9.11 3.10
C THR A 118 0.32 9.86 4.42
N THR A 119 -0.88 10.30 4.80
CA THR A 119 -1.12 10.95 6.10
C THR A 119 -0.64 10.08 7.27
N ARG A 120 -0.88 8.76 7.19
CA ARG A 120 -0.45 7.81 8.23
C ARG A 120 1.08 7.67 8.30
N HIS A 121 1.76 7.63 7.15
CA HIS A 121 3.23 7.58 7.08
C HIS A 121 3.85 8.89 7.57
N GLU A 122 3.32 10.03 7.16
CA GLU A 122 3.78 11.36 7.58
C GLU A 122 3.75 11.49 9.11
N LYS A 123 2.61 11.14 9.73
CA LYS A 123 2.46 11.15 11.19
C LYS A 123 3.48 10.25 11.88
N ALA A 124 3.74 9.07 11.33
CA ALA A 124 4.71 8.14 11.90
C ALA A 124 6.15 8.67 11.80
N ILE A 125 6.53 9.28 10.67
CA ILE A 125 7.83 9.92 10.47
C ILE A 125 8.02 11.08 11.45
N LEU A 126 7.04 11.99 11.55
CA LEU A 126 7.08 13.12 12.46
C LEU A 126 7.20 12.68 13.92
N ARG A 127 6.53 11.59 14.31
CA ARG A 127 6.65 11.03 15.66
C ARG A 127 8.06 10.49 15.94
N GLU A 128 8.64 9.70 15.04
CA GLU A 128 10.02 9.19 15.23
C GLU A 128 11.05 10.33 15.27
N ARG A 129 10.83 11.41 14.50
CA ARG A 129 11.64 12.65 14.57
C ARG A 129 11.50 13.37 15.90
N LYS A 130 10.26 13.54 16.40
CA LYS A 130 9.98 14.16 17.70
C LYS A 130 10.63 13.40 18.86
N LEU A 131 10.74 12.07 18.75
CA LEU A 131 11.40 11.21 19.73
C LEU A 131 12.94 11.18 19.59
N GLY A 132 13.51 11.87 18.59
CA GLY A 132 14.95 11.86 18.32
C GLY A 132 15.47 10.54 17.75
N VAL A 133 14.59 9.64 17.31
CA VAL A 133 14.99 8.33 16.77
C VAL A 133 15.24 8.39 15.27
N ALA A 134 14.40 9.12 14.53
CA ALA A 134 14.67 9.48 13.15
C ALA A 134 15.34 10.87 13.10
N PRO A 135 16.37 11.08 12.27
CA PRO A 135 17.01 12.38 12.14
C PRO A 135 16.05 13.41 11.51
N PRO A 136 16.27 14.72 11.74
CA PRO A 136 15.67 15.75 10.90
C PRO A 136 16.13 15.56 9.45
N GLY A 137 15.33 16.01 8.50
CA GLY A 137 15.63 15.86 7.08
C GLY A 137 14.59 16.53 6.22
N TYR A 138 14.46 16.07 4.97
CA TYR A 138 13.47 16.59 4.02
C TYR A 138 12.04 16.50 4.56
N ASP A 139 11.13 17.23 3.92
CA ASP A 139 9.73 17.32 4.31
C ASP A 139 9.08 15.92 4.50
N ALA A 140 8.43 15.72 5.65
CA ALA A 140 7.91 14.41 6.04
C ALA A 140 6.77 13.96 5.12
N ARG A 141 5.95 14.91 4.64
CA ARG A 141 4.86 14.63 3.71
C ARG A 141 5.40 14.16 2.37
N ARG A 142 6.43 14.81 1.83
CA ARG A 142 7.09 14.37 0.59
C ARG A 142 7.75 13.01 0.70
N ILE A 143 8.38 12.70 1.84
CA ILE A 143 8.93 11.36 2.09
C ILE A 143 7.80 10.32 2.12
N ALA A 144 6.70 10.60 2.82
CA ALA A 144 5.55 9.72 2.89
C ALA A 144 4.95 9.45 1.50
N GLU A 145 4.77 10.48 0.66
CA GLU A 145 4.26 10.35 -0.71
C GLU A 145 5.15 9.42 -1.54
N ALA A 146 6.47 9.64 -1.51
CA ALA A 146 7.42 8.81 -2.24
C ALA A 146 7.37 7.34 -1.82
N LEU A 147 7.34 7.07 -0.51
CA LEU A 147 7.29 5.71 0.03
C LEU A 147 5.97 5.00 -0.30
N VAL A 148 4.84 5.71 -0.23
CA VAL A 148 3.52 5.15 -0.55
C VAL A 148 3.42 4.81 -2.02
N TRP A 149 3.80 5.73 -2.92
CA TRP A 149 3.76 5.46 -4.37
C TRP A 149 4.76 4.39 -4.80
N GLN A 150 5.95 4.36 -4.20
CA GLN A 150 6.92 3.29 -4.43
C GLN A 150 6.32 1.93 -4.02
N SER A 151 5.77 1.84 -2.81
CA SER A 151 5.19 0.61 -2.28
C SER A 151 3.98 0.15 -3.07
N GLU A 152 3.14 1.09 -3.52
CA GLU A 152 2.02 0.84 -4.43
C GLU A 152 2.53 0.15 -5.70
N ARG A 153 3.55 0.72 -6.35
CA ARG A 153 4.04 0.20 -7.61
C ARG A 153 4.71 -1.16 -7.45
N LEU A 154 5.45 -1.37 -6.37
CA LEU A 154 6.06 -2.68 -6.06
C LEU A 154 4.98 -3.74 -5.78
N CYS A 155 3.93 -3.39 -5.03
CA CYS A 155 2.77 -4.25 -4.82
C CYS A 155 2.07 -4.59 -6.14
N PHE A 156 1.80 -3.60 -6.99
CA PHE A 156 1.20 -3.80 -8.30
C PHE A 156 1.99 -4.82 -9.14
N ARG A 157 3.31 -4.68 -9.23
CA ARG A 157 4.17 -5.62 -9.97
C ARG A 157 3.99 -7.07 -9.47
N VAL A 158 3.94 -7.26 -8.15
CA VAL A 158 3.73 -8.60 -7.55
C VAL A 158 2.32 -9.12 -7.81
N TRP A 159 1.29 -8.28 -7.68
CA TRP A 159 -0.11 -8.68 -7.86
C TRP A 159 -0.49 -8.92 -9.31
N ALA A 160 0.10 -8.16 -10.24
CA ALA A 160 -0.03 -8.34 -11.68
C ALA A 160 0.78 -9.53 -12.20
N GLN A 161 1.64 -10.14 -11.36
CA GLN A 161 2.45 -11.31 -11.72
C GLN A 161 3.31 -11.07 -12.97
N ILE A 162 3.84 -9.86 -13.11
CA ILE A 162 4.70 -9.54 -14.26
C ILE A 162 5.98 -10.39 -14.25
N PRO A 163 6.65 -10.58 -15.40
CA PRO A 163 7.94 -11.28 -15.43
C PRO A 163 8.94 -10.70 -14.43
N GLY A 164 9.59 -11.57 -13.66
CA GLY A 164 10.51 -11.16 -12.60
C GLY A 164 9.83 -10.55 -11.37
N ALA A 165 8.53 -10.78 -11.16
CA ALA A 165 7.84 -10.37 -9.94
C ALA A 165 8.49 -10.97 -8.69
N MET A 166 8.61 -10.13 -7.66
CA MET A 166 9.15 -10.53 -6.37
C MET A 166 8.23 -11.53 -5.66
N SER A 167 8.83 -12.42 -4.87
CA SER A 167 8.11 -13.12 -3.81
C SER A 167 7.59 -12.14 -2.75
N LYS A 168 6.60 -12.59 -1.97
CA LYS A 168 6.08 -11.84 -0.82
C LYS A 168 7.18 -11.41 0.16
N LYS A 169 8.16 -12.29 0.41
CA LYS A 169 9.33 -12.02 1.26
C LYS A 169 10.24 -10.94 0.65
N GLN A 170 10.54 -11.04 -0.64
CA GLN A 170 11.35 -10.03 -1.33
C GLN A 170 10.67 -8.66 -1.35
N LEU A 171 9.35 -8.61 -1.55
CA LEU A 171 8.56 -7.38 -1.46
C LEU A 171 8.67 -6.74 -0.06
N ALA A 172 8.51 -7.54 1.00
CA ALA A 172 8.63 -7.04 2.37
C ALA A 172 10.04 -6.49 2.65
N GLU A 173 11.08 -7.22 2.26
CA GLU A 173 12.47 -6.82 2.49
C GLU A 173 12.87 -5.56 1.70
N ILE A 174 12.47 -5.42 0.43
CA ILE A 174 12.81 -4.22 -0.35
C ILE A 174 12.07 -2.98 0.19
N CYS A 175 10.81 -3.12 0.59
CA CYS A 175 10.08 -2.02 1.22
C CYS A 175 10.73 -1.65 2.56
N LEU A 176 11.10 -2.64 3.39
CA LEU A 176 11.77 -2.39 4.66
C LEU A 176 13.08 -1.61 4.45
N GLU A 177 13.89 -2.03 3.48
CA GLU A 177 15.17 -1.37 3.19
C GLU A 177 14.96 0.07 2.72
N ALA A 178 14.02 0.30 1.80
CA ALA A 178 13.69 1.64 1.31
C ALA A 178 13.21 2.56 2.45
N TYR A 179 12.31 2.06 3.31
CA TYR A 179 11.78 2.81 4.45
C TYR A 179 12.89 3.14 5.46
N MET A 180 13.74 2.16 5.78
CA MET A 180 14.87 2.37 6.70
C MET A 180 15.83 3.42 6.17
N ARG A 181 16.16 3.38 4.88
CA ARG A 181 17.07 4.35 4.25
C ARG A 181 16.47 5.75 4.22
N MET A 182 15.22 5.87 3.80
CA MET A 182 14.60 7.16 3.57
C MET A 182 14.18 7.87 4.88
N ILE A 183 13.88 7.10 5.94
CA ILE A 183 13.41 7.66 7.22
C ILE A 183 14.54 7.78 8.25
N PHE A 184 15.40 6.75 8.37
CA PHE A 184 16.33 6.64 9.50
C PHE A 184 17.80 6.81 9.12
N LEU A 185 18.19 6.54 7.87
CA LEU A 185 19.60 6.47 7.45
C LEU A 185 19.94 7.51 6.38
N ALA A 186 19.49 8.75 6.55
CA ALA A 186 19.89 9.87 5.70
C ALA A 186 21.40 10.13 5.88
N VAL A 187 22.24 9.40 5.15
CA VAL A 187 23.67 9.63 5.06
C VAL A 187 23.96 10.07 3.64
N ASP A 188 24.45 11.29 3.50
CA ASP A 188 25.14 11.75 2.29
C ASP A 188 26.64 11.53 2.53
N PRO A 189 27.24 10.44 2.01
CA PRO A 189 28.64 10.18 2.24
C PRO A 189 29.50 11.16 1.43
N ASP A 190 30.33 11.96 2.11
CA ASP A 190 31.37 12.75 1.44
C ASP A 190 32.38 11.82 0.74
N PRO A 191 32.49 11.86 -0.60
CA PRO A 191 33.42 11.01 -1.34
C PRO A 191 34.90 11.29 -1.03
N GLU A 192 35.25 12.43 -0.43
CA GLU A 192 36.60 12.70 0.04
C GLU A 192 36.91 12.04 1.39
N GLY A 193 35.94 12.01 2.31
CA GLY A 193 36.07 11.34 3.62
C GLY A 193 36.32 9.83 3.49
N VAL A 194 35.71 9.18 2.49
CA VAL A 194 35.92 7.74 2.21
C VAL A 194 37.34 7.45 1.71
N ARG A 195 37.98 8.38 0.99
CA ARG A 195 39.38 8.22 0.52
C ARG A 195 40.40 8.38 1.64
N ARG A 196 40.13 9.24 2.63
CA ARG A 196 41.01 9.46 3.79
C ARG A 196 41.06 8.24 4.73
N ASN A 197 39.95 7.52 4.90
CA ASN A 197 39.90 6.30 5.73
C ASN A 197 40.47 5.03 5.04
N ARG A 198 40.92 5.13 3.79
CA ARG A 198 41.54 4.03 3.03
C ARG A 198 43.05 4.17 2.86
N ARG A 199 43.67 5.20 3.46
CA ARG A 199 45.13 5.38 3.55
C ARG A 199 45.58 5.13 4.98
#